data_AF-A0A1Y3BJ24-F1
#
_entry.id   AF-A0A1Y3BJ24-F1
#
_cell.length_a   1.000
_cell.length_b   1.000
_cell.length_c   1.000
_cell.angle_alpha   90.00
_cell.angle_beta   90.00
_cell.angle_gamma   90.00
#
_symmetry.space_group_name_H-M   'P 1'
#
loop_
_entity.id
_entity.type
_entity.pdbx_description
1 polymer ?
#
loop_
_entity_poly.entity_id
_entity_poly.type
_entity_poly.pdbx_seq_one_letter_code
_entity_poly.pdbx_strand_id
1 'polypeptide(L)'
;MHSYFYSFGEERLLWRLESLHQHYISNAKSSNRNNQNDGENSRERINLNEIDELARNMFPPCMRSIHDTLRREHHLKHYGRLYYGLFLKAAGLSMDDSMEFFRNELSIKNPEKFQKEYSYTIRYIYGKAGKRVQLSAYSCQKIVNENAPGPNDTHGCPFRHFDVKNLKALLVRYGINNDNDLEEIVQKVTAEKSYTGACAKYFSVKFGQDIPDQSVYHPNQYFLAARRAVNNPIQQNQSNVEEGETVKQDSNETNDLINDDVDLF
;
A
#
# COMPACT_ATOMS: atom_id res chain seq x y z
N MET A 1 30.13 -45.02 -2.26
CA MET A 1 28.83 -44.32 -2.28
C MET A 1 29.11 -42.83 -2.13
N HIS A 2 28.81 -42.10 -3.21
CA HIS A 2 28.88 -40.65 -3.46
C HIS A 2 29.33 -39.71 -2.32
N SER A 3 30.56 -39.20 -2.45
CA SER A 3 30.98 -37.92 -1.88
C SER A 3 31.12 -36.87 -2.99
N TYR A 4 30.47 -35.74 -2.73
CA TYR A 4 30.26 -34.56 -3.56
C TYR A 4 31.48 -34.06 -4.34
N PHE A 5 31.37 -34.05 -5.68
CA PHE A 5 32.16 -33.19 -6.55
C PHE A 5 31.50 -31.80 -6.62
N TYR A 6 31.96 -30.85 -5.82
CA TYR A 6 31.79 -29.43 -6.14
C TYR A 6 32.87 -29.05 -7.16
N SER A 7 32.53 -29.11 -8.44
CA SER A 7 33.42 -28.74 -9.54
C SER A 7 33.07 -27.34 -10.06
N PHE A 8 33.76 -26.33 -9.53
CA PHE A 8 34.43 -25.23 -10.24
C PHE A 8 33.74 -24.54 -11.46
N GLY A 9 32.41 -24.46 -11.51
CA GLY A 9 31.65 -23.85 -12.63
C GLY A 9 30.77 -22.64 -12.30
N GLU A 10 30.40 -22.40 -11.04
CA GLU A 10 29.30 -21.48 -10.69
C GLU A 10 29.71 -20.06 -10.30
N GLU A 11 30.92 -19.83 -9.76
CA GLU A 11 31.37 -18.47 -9.45
C GLU A 11 31.46 -17.58 -10.71
N ARG A 12 31.76 -18.20 -11.87
CA ARG A 12 31.75 -17.49 -13.15
C ARG A 12 30.35 -17.06 -13.58
N LEU A 13 29.32 -17.80 -13.19
CA LEU A 13 27.94 -17.44 -13.46
C LEU A 13 27.47 -16.38 -12.47
N LEU A 14 27.91 -16.44 -11.22
CA LEU A 14 27.56 -15.44 -10.20
C LEU A 14 28.06 -14.03 -10.57
N TRP A 15 29.32 -13.88 -11.00
CA TRP A 15 29.78 -12.54 -11.45
C TRP A 15 29.08 -12.08 -12.72
N ARG A 16 28.68 -13.00 -13.61
CA ARG A 16 27.93 -12.65 -14.82
C ARG A 16 26.51 -12.23 -14.52
N LEU A 17 25.84 -12.92 -13.58
CA LEU A 17 24.51 -12.58 -13.10
C LEU A 17 24.54 -11.25 -12.35
N GLU A 18 25.54 -11.03 -11.49
CA GLU A 18 25.73 -9.76 -10.80
C GLU A 18 26.03 -8.63 -11.79
N SER A 19 26.90 -8.87 -12.78
CA SER A 19 27.20 -7.89 -13.83
C SER A 19 25.96 -7.59 -14.68
N LEU A 20 25.13 -8.58 -14.99
CA LEU A 20 23.87 -8.41 -15.72
C LEU A 20 22.85 -7.62 -14.88
N HIS A 21 22.76 -7.90 -13.57
CA HIS A 21 21.91 -7.19 -12.64
C HIS A 21 22.33 -5.72 -12.50
N GLN A 22 23.63 -5.45 -12.36
CA GLN A 22 24.17 -4.10 -12.33
C GLN A 22 23.98 -3.37 -13.66
N HIS A 23 24.11 -4.06 -14.80
CA HIS A 23 23.88 -3.46 -16.11
C HIS A 23 22.38 -3.18 -16.38
N TYR A 24 21.49 -4.05 -15.91
CA TYR A 24 20.04 -3.83 -15.93
C TYR A 24 19.64 -2.64 -15.04
N ILE A 25 20.17 -2.57 -13.81
CA ILE A 25 19.95 -1.43 -12.89
C ILE A 25 20.54 -0.13 -13.46
N SER A 26 21.71 -0.19 -14.07
CA SER A 26 22.36 0.97 -14.69
C SER A 26 21.61 1.46 -15.93
N ASN A 27 21.09 0.55 -16.75
CA ASN A 27 20.22 0.88 -17.87
C ASN A 27 18.87 1.44 -17.39
N ALA A 28 18.27 0.88 -16.34
CA ALA A 28 17.06 1.43 -15.71
C ALA A 28 17.29 2.86 -15.14
N LYS A 29 18.51 3.17 -14.68
CA LYS A 29 18.92 4.52 -14.25
C LYS A 29 19.26 5.45 -15.42
N SER A 30 19.78 4.92 -16.53
CA SER A 30 20.20 5.71 -17.71
C SER A 30 19.03 6.05 -18.63
N SER A 31 18.01 5.18 -18.74
CA SER A 31 16.72 5.50 -19.36
C SER A 31 15.97 6.63 -18.64
N ASN A 32 16.43 7.04 -17.45
CA ASN A 32 15.83 8.08 -16.61
C ASN A 32 16.75 9.31 -16.43
N ARG A 33 17.85 9.42 -17.21
CA ARG A 33 18.81 10.54 -17.11
C ARG A 33 18.77 11.54 -18.27
N ASN A 34 18.00 11.29 -19.33
CA ASN A 34 17.89 12.19 -20.48
C ASN A 34 16.56 12.95 -20.61
N ASN A 35 15.71 12.97 -19.58
CA ASN A 35 14.62 13.94 -19.50
C ASN A 35 14.90 15.01 -18.43
N GLN A 36 15.82 15.93 -18.76
CA GLN A 36 15.67 17.31 -18.29
C GLN A 36 14.64 17.98 -19.21
N ASN A 37 13.38 17.62 -18.99
CA ASN A 37 12.12 18.26 -19.38
C ASN A 37 11.01 17.20 -19.27
N ASP A 38 10.80 16.66 -18.06
CA ASP A 38 9.64 15.80 -17.80
C ASP A 38 8.53 16.63 -17.18
N GLY A 39 7.46 16.77 -17.95
CA GLY A 39 6.27 17.53 -17.61
C GLY A 39 5.73 17.21 -16.23
N GLU A 40 5.20 18.27 -15.62
CA GLU A 40 4.03 18.25 -14.75
C GLU A 40 2.86 17.52 -15.43
N ASN A 41 2.98 16.22 -15.64
CA ASN A 41 1.83 15.35 -15.86
C ASN A 41 1.14 15.21 -14.51
N SER A 42 0.27 16.18 -14.20
CA SER A 42 -0.89 16.08 -13.30
C SER A 42 -0.74 15.08 -12.14
N ARG A 43 0.34 15.18 -11.36
CA ARG A 43 0.34 14.64 -10.01
C ARG A 43 -0.52 15.60 -9.23
N GLU A 44 -1.79 15.24 -9.08
CA GLU A 44 -2.79 16.01 -8.36
C GLU A 44 -2.24 16.31 -6.95
N ARG A 45 -1.70 17.53 -6.79
CA ARG A 45 -1.01 17.96 -5.58
C ARG A 45 -2.01 17.94 -4.44
N ILE A 46 -1.54 17.58 -3.25
CA ILE A 46 -2.37 17.64 -2.05
C ILE A 46 -2.22 19.02 -1.42
N ASN A 47 -3.34 19.65 -1.07
CA ASN A 47 -3.34 20.93 -0.39
C ASN A 47 -3.25 20.73 1.13
N LEU A 48 -2.76 21.73 1.85
CA LEU A 48 -2.62 21.70 3.31
C LEU A 48 -3.96 21.39 4.03
N ASN A 49 -5.04 22.00 3.55
CA ASN A 49 -6.36 21.90 4.17
C ASN A 49 -7.04 20.53 3.98
N GLU A 50 -6.60 19.75 2.98
CA GLU A 50 -7.20 18.46 2.63
C GLU A 50 -6.58 17.30 3.42
N ILE A 51 -5.44 17.52 4.08
CA ILE A 51 -4.64 16.44 4.70
C ILE A 51 -5.45 15.63 5.71
N ASP A 52 -6.32 16.26 6.50
CA ASP A 52 -7.13 15.58 7.52
C ASP A 52 -8.18 14.65 6.90
N GLU A 53 -8.83 15.10 5.83
CA GLU A 53 -9.80 14.30 5.10
C GLU A 53 -9.13 13.15 4.37
N LEU A 54 -8.00 13.42 3.69
CA LEU A 54 -7.19 12.41 3.03
C LEU A 54 -6.65 11.38 4.02
N ALA A 55 -6.27 11.80 5.23
CA ALA A 55 -5.78 10.90 6.27
C ALA A 55 -6.87 9.94 6.77
N ARG A 56 -8.10 10.44 6.96
CA ARG A 56 -9.23 9.62 7.38
C ARG A 56 -9.66 8.63 6.31
N ASN A 57 -9.69 9.09 5.05
CA ASN A 57 -10.34 8.35 3.97
C ASN A 57 -9.34 7.51 3.18
N MET A 58 -8.16 8.01 2.86
CA MET A 58 -7.28 7.45 1.83
C MET A 58 -5.91 6.98 2.33
N PHE A 59 -5.46 7.40 3.51
CA PHE A 59 -4.13 7.00 3.99
C PHE A 59 -4.11 5.55 4.48
N PRO A 60 -2.99 4.83 4.24
CA PRO A 60 -2.80 3.50 4.81
C PRO A 60 -2.71 3.58 6.35
N PRO A 61 -3.01 2.48 7.07
CA PRO A 61 -3.03 2.47 8.53
C PRO A 61 -1.75 2.99 9.19
N CYS A 62 -0.57 2.73 8.60
CA CYS A 62 0.71 3.22 9.12
C CYS A 62 0.79 4.75 9.12
N MET A 63 0.40 5.41 8.02
CA MET A 63 0.46 6.87 7.91
C MET A 63 -0.71 7.54 8.64
N ARG A 64 -1.89 6.90 8.66
CA ARG A 64 -3.04 7.36 9.44
C ARG A 64 -2.75 7.35 10.94
N SER A 65 -2.09 6.33 11.46
CA SER A 65 -1.69 6.26 12.87
C SER A 65 -0.73 7.40 13.28
N ILE A 66 0.25 7.70 12.41
CA ILE A 66 1.16 8.83 12.64
C ILE A 66 0.39 10.16 12.62
N HIS A 67 -0.52 10.33 11.66
CA HIS A 67 -1.36 11.53 11.55
C HIS A 67 -2.26 11.71 12.78
N ASP A 68 -2.97 10.66 13.21
CA ASP A 68 -3.82 10.67 14.41
C ASP A 68 -3.02 11.04 15.67
N THR A 69 -1.78 10.57 15.77
CA THR A 69 -0.89 10.90 16.89
C THR A 69 -0.43 12.34 16.80
N LEU A 70 -0.04 12.83 15.62
CA LEU A 70 0.36 14.22 15.43
C LEU A 70 -0.75 15.18 15.89
N ARG A 71 -1.99 14.94 15.44
CA ARG A 71 -3.15 15.77 15.81
C ARG A 71 -3.54 15.65 17.29
N ARG A 72 -3.32 14.50 17.93
CA ARG A 72 -3.65 14.28 19.36
C ARG A 72 -2.58 14.84 20.30
N GLU A 73 -1.31 14.64 19.95
CA GLU A 73 -0.19 14.91 20.85
C GLU A 73 0.57 16.18 20.50
N HIS A 74 0.31 16.78 19.33
CA HIS A 74 1.04 17.94 18.81
C HIS A 74 2.57 17.75 18.86
N HIS A 75 2.99 16.49 18.70
CA HIS A 75 4.37 16.06 18.77
C HIS A 75 4.54 14.74 18.04
N LEU A 76 5.66 14.59 17.35
CA LEU A 76 6.12 13.33 16.77
C LEU A 76 7.60 13.17 17.04
N LYS A 77 8.04 11.94 17.25
CA LYS A 77 9.46 11.60 17.33
C LYS A 77 10.15 11.59 15.97
N HIS A 78 11.48 11.46 15.97
CA HIS A 78 12.32 11.60 14.78
C HIS A 78 11.84 10.75 13.59
N TYR A 79 11.69 9.44 13.77
CA TYR A 79 11.27 8.56 12.68
C TYR A 79 9.81 8.77 12.26
N GLY A 80 8.91 9.11 13.20
CA GLY A 80 7.54 9.50 12.87
C GLY A 80 7.50 10.72 11.94
N ARG A 81 8.27 11.78 12.27
CA ARG A 81 8.41 12.97 11.41
C ARG A 81 9.00 12.62 10.04
N LEU A 82 10.02 11.77 10.01
CA LEU A 82 10.71 11.38 8.77
C LEU A 82 9.80 10.56 7.84
N TYR A 83 9.16 9.52 8.36
CA TYR A 83 8.33 8.61 7.56
C TYR A 83 7.12 9.35 7.00
N TYR A 84 6.46 10.13 7.84
CA TYR A 84 5.28 10.89 7.46
C TYR A 84 5.62 12.04 6.52
N GLY A 85 6.69 12.80 6.79
CA GLY A 85 7.12 13.88 5.89
C GLY A 85 7.55 13.38 4.51
N LEU A 86 8.25 12.24 4.44
CA LEU A 86 8.58 11.61 3.14
C LEU A 86 7.34 11.14 2.39
N PHE A 87 6.37 10.56 3.11
CA PHE A 87 5.10 10.15 2.53
C PHE A 87 4.31 11.34 1.96
N LEU A 88 4.17 12.44 2.71
CA LEU A 88 3.47 13.64 2.27
C LEU A 88 4.15 14.32 1.08
N LYS A 89 5.49 14.39 1.08
CA LYS A 89 6.28 14.85 -0.07
C LYS A 89 5.97 14.02 -1.32
N ALA A 90 5.98 12.68 -1.19
CA ALA A 90 5.68 11.79 -2.31
C ALA A 90 4.19 11.81 -2.72
N ALA A 91 3.28 12.18 -1.81
CA ALA A 91 1.87 12.43 -2.10
C ALA A 91 1.63 13.75 -2.84
N GLY A 92 2.64 14.63 -2.91
CA GLY A 92 2.59 15.88 -3.68
C GLY A 92 2.51 17.16 -2.85
N LEU A 93 2.68 17.09 -1.52
CA LEU A 93 2.70 18.28 -0.67
C LEU A 93 3.94 19.12 -0.94
N SER A 94 3.77 20.43 -1.16
CA SER A 94 4.89 21.34 -1.36
C SER A 94 5.74 21.46 -0.10
N MET A 95 6.99 21.93 -0.24
CA MET A 95 7.85 22.15 0.92
C MET A 95 7.29 23.24 1.83
N ASP A 96 6.73 24.30 1.25
CA ASP A 96 6.20 25.43 2.01
C ASP A 96 4.95 25.04 2.78
N ASP A 97 4.04 24.27 2.16
CA ASP A 97 2.87 23.71 2.84
C ASP A 97 3.28 22.70 3.91
N SER A 98 4.30 21.87 3.65
CA SER A 98 4.82 20.94 4.66
C SER A 98 5.40 21.69 5.86
N MET A 99 6.15 22.78 5.61
CA MET A 99 6.68 23.66 6.64
C MET A 99 5.58 24.30 7.46
N GLU A 100 4.52 24.79 6.81
CA GLU A 100 3.37 25.39 7.48
C GLU A 100 2.59 24.36 8.30
N PHE A 101 2.27 23.21 7.71
CA PHE A 101 1.56 22.11 8.37
C PHE A 101 2.26 21.66 9.66
N PHE A 102 3.56 21.35 9.58
CA PHE A 102 4.33 20.94 10.76
C PHE A 102 4.55 22.10 11.74
N ARG A 103 4.60 23.35 11.28
CA ARG A 103 4.70 24.52 12.16
C ARG A 103 3.45 24.64 13.01
N ASN A 104 2.29 24.59 12.39
CA ASN A 104 1.00 24.76 13.05
C ASN A 104 0.79 23.68 14.11
N GLU A 105 1.23 22.44 13.87
CA GLU A 105 1.09 21.35 14.82
C GLU A 105 2.19 21.29 15.89
N LEU A 106 3.47 21.27 15.49
CA LEU A 106 4.57 21.00 16.43
C LEU A 106 4.92 22.21 17.30
N SER A 107 4.57 23.43 16.86
CA SER A 107 4.83 24.65 17.63
C SER A 107 3.88 24.83 18.80
N ILE A 108 2.75 24.11 18.84
CA ILE A 108 1.79 24.17 19.97
C ILE A 108 2.48 23.75 21.27
N LYS A 109 3.27 22.67 21.24
CA LYS A 109 4.01 22.21 22.42
C LYS A 109 5.41 22.80 22.54
N ASN A 110 6.12 22.99 21.43
CA ASN A 110 7.52 23.39 21.46
C ASN A 110 7.87 24.41 20.36
N PRO A 111 7.46 25.68 20.50
CA PRO A 111 7.69 26.70 19.47
C PRO A 111 9.18 26.94 19.22
N GLU A 112 10.01 26.92 20.27
CA GLU A 112 11.46 27.15 20.16
C GLU A 112 12.20 26.03 19.42
N LYS A 113 11.75 24.78 19.56
CA LYS A 113 12.34 23.63 18.85
C LYS A 113 12.00 23.63 17.36
N PHE A 114 10.90 24.26 16.97
CA PHE A 114 10.48 24.28 15.57
C PHE A 114 11.52 24.91 14.66
N GLN A 115 12.01 26.09 15.03
CA GLN A 115 12.90 26.85 14.18
C GLN A 115 14.27 26.17 14.02
N LYS A 116 14.77 25.51 15.07
CA LYS A 116 16.11 24.88 15.07
C LYS A 116 16.10 23.44 14.54
N GLU A 117 15.17 22.60 14.97
CA GLU A 117 15.21 21.16 14.70
C GLU A 117 14.24 20.72 13.61
N TYR A 118 12.99 21.16 13.68
CA TYR A 118 11.95 20.70 12.75
C TYR A 118 12.11 21.33 11.37
N SER A 119 12.46 22.61 11.29
CA SER A 119 12.72 23.30 10.02
C SER A 119 13.87 22.67 9.22
N TYR A 120 14.92 22.23 9.91
CA TYR A 120 16.05 21.54 9.28
C TYR A 120 15.63 20.18 8.74
N THR A 121 14.85 19.43 9.53
CA THR A 121 14.35 18.10 9.14
C THR A 121 13.50 18.17 7.87
N ILE A 122 12.60 19.16 7.76
CA ILE A 122 11.75 19.32 6.58
C ILE A 122 12.59 19.68 5.36
N ARG A 123 13.52 20.64 5.47
CA ARG A 123 14.45 20.97 4.37
C ARG A 123 15.29 19.76 3.94
N TYR A 124 15.69 18.91 4.89
CA TYR A 124 16.42 17.68 4.59
C TYR A 124 15.56 16.69 3.79
N ILE A 125 14.30 16.46 4.17
CA ILE A 125 13.33 15.61 3.45
C ILE A 125 13.17 16.05 1.98
N TYR A 126 13.14 17.37 1.73
CA TYR A 126 13.02 17.95 0.39
C TYR A 126 14.37 18.13 -0.33
N GLY A 127 15.48 17.65 0.23
CA GLY A 127 16.81 17.72 -0.40
C GLY A 127 17.42 19.13 -0.44
N LYS A 128 16.91 20.07 0.37
CA LYS A 128 17.40 21.45 0.48
C LYS A 128 18.38 21.66 1.65
N ALA A 129 18.69 20.60 2.42
CA ALA A 129 19.68 20.61 3.50
C ALA A 129 20.60 19.37 3.46
N GLY A 130 21.72 19.42 4.21
CA GLY A 130 22.71 18.35 4.27
C GLY A 130 23.38 18.06 2.92
N LYS A 131 23.58 16.77 2.60
CA LYS A 131 24.17 16.32 1.32
C LYS A 131 23.26 16.54 0.08
N ARG A 132 22.09 17.17 0.26
CA ARG A 132 21.10 17.45 -0.81
C ARG A 132 20.68 16.20 -1.60
N VAL A 133 20.63 15.06 -0.93
CA VAL A 133 20.19 13.80 -1.52
C VAL A 133 18.68 13.83 -1.70
N GLN A 134 18.20 13.37 -2.86
CA GLN A 134 16.77 13.17 -3.08
C GLN A 134 16.30 11.95 -2.28
N LEU A 135 15.71 12.20 -1.11
CA LEU A 135 15.10 11.15 -0.31
C LEU A 135 13.77 10.70 -0.93
N SER A 136 13.67 9.40 -1.18
CA SER A 136 12.43 8.73 -1.57
C SER A 136 11.61 8.34 -0.35
N ALA A 137 10.30 8.21 -0.53
CA ALA A 137 9.44 7.63 0.48
C ALA A 137 9.79 6.15 0.73
N TYR A 138 9.49 5.69 1.94
CA TYR A 138 9.87 4.35 2.37
C TYR A 138 8.87 3.30 1.92
N SER A 139 9.40 2.19 1.40
CA SER A 139 8.60 1.02 1.05
C SER A 139 8.05 0.32 2.31
N CYS A 140 7.00 -0.49 2.13
CA CYS A 140 6.44 -1.31 3.19
C CYS A 140 7.50 -2.23 3.79
N GLN A 141 8.36 -2.84 2.97
CA GLN A 141 9.46 -3.68 3.43
C GLN A 141 10.41 -2.93 4.37
N LYS A 142 10.76 -1.68 4.02
CA LYS A 142 11.60 -0.83 4.86
C LYS A 142 10.91 -0.48 6.18
N ILE A 143 9.63 -0.11 6.12
CA ILE A 143 8.82 0.25 7.30
C ILE A 143 8.61 -0.94 8.25
N VAL A 144 8.54 -2.17 7.71
CA VAL A 144 8.33 -3.40 8.49
C VAL A 144 9.64 -3.89 9.12
N ASN A 145 10.76 -3.79 8.40
CA ASN A 145 12.01 -4.43 8.82
C ASN A 145 13.03 -3.49 9.46
N GLU A 146 13.02 -2.19 9.14
CA GLU A 146 13.99 -1.24 9.67
C GLU A 146 13.42 -0.42 10.83
N ASN A 147 14.26 -0.15 11.83
CA ASN A 147 13.97 0.74 12.97
C ASN A 147 12.64 0.38 13.67
N ALA A 148 12.58 -0.79 14.31
CA ALA A 148 11.41 -1.21 15.07
C ALA A 148 10.97 -0.11 16.07
N PRO A 149 9.67 0.23 16.13
CA PRO A 149 9.18 1.26 17.03
C PRO A 149 9.28 0.80 18.48
N GLY A 150 9.77 1.68 19.35
CA GLY A 150 9.68 1.54 20.79
C GLY A 150 8.30 1.95 21.34
N PRO A 151 8.08 1.86 22.67
CA PRO A 151 6.75 2.05 23.28
C PRO A 151 6.10 3.42 23.03
N ASN A 152 6.92 4.45 22.83
CA ASN A 152 6.46 5.83 22.59
C ASN A 152 6.70 6.27 21.13
N ASP A 153 7.05 5.33 20.24
CA ASP A 153 7.21 5.60 18.82
C ASP A 153 5.92 5.30 18.07
N THR A 154 5.65 6.07 17.03
CA THR A 154 4.41 5.96 16.25
C THR A 154 4.65 5.56 14.80
N HIS A 155 5.91 5.36 14.40
CA HIS A 155 6.28 4.87 13.08
C HIS A 155 6.17 3.34 12.99
N GLY A 156 6.31 2.82 11.78
CA GLY A 156 6.27 1.38 11.52
C GLY A 156 4.92 0.92 10.94
N CYS A 157 4.81 -0.40 10.71
CA CYS A 157 3.60 -1.03 10.21
C CYS A 157 2.72 -1.52 11.37
N PRO A 158 1.45 -1.05 11.50
CA PRO A 158 0.54 -1.53 12.54
C PRO A 158 0.33 -3.05 12.51
N PHE A 159 0.26 -3.63 11.30
CA PHE A 159 0.11 -5.08 11.13
C PHE A 159 1.32 -5.90 11.62
N ARG A 160 2.50 -5.27 11.81
CA ARG A 160 3.70 -5.94 12.32
C ARG A 160 3.93 -5.66 13.80
N HIS A 161 3.81 -4.40 14.19
CA HIS A 161 4.32 -3.91 15.47
C HIS A 161 3.25 -3.77 16.55
N PHE A 162 1.96 -3.81 16.20
CA PHE A 162 0.90 -3.76 17.20
C PHE A 162 0.53 -5.18 17.64
N ASP A 163 0.26 -5.35 18.93
CA ASP A 163 -0.35 -6.56 19.44
C ASP A 163 -1.75 -6.76 18.86
N VAL A 164 -2.21 -8.00 18.78
CA VAL A 164 -3.52 -8.36 18.20
C VAL A 164 -4.68 -7.56 18.81
N LYS A 165 -4.65 -7.31 20.13
CA LYS A 165 -5.68 -6.50 20.82
C LYS A 165 -5.70 -5.05 20.32
N ASN A 166 -4.52 -4.42 20.25
CA ASN A 166 -4.37 -3.05 19.79
C ASN A 166 -4.67 -2.92 18.29
N LEU A 167 -4.31 -3.93 17.50
CA LEU A 167 -4.65 -4.01 16.08
C LEU A 167 -6.16 -4.07 15.86
N LYS A 168 -6.88 -4.97 16.56
CA LYS A 168 -8.35 -5.05 16.47
C LYS A 168 -9.00 -3.72 16.86
N ALA A 169 -8.58 -3.11 17.97
CA ALA A 169 -9.10 -1.81 18.40
C ALA A 169 -8.85 -0.69 17.37
N LEU A 170 -7.68 -0.69 16.72
CA LEU A 170 -7.36 0.25 15.65
C LEU A 170 -8.24 0.04 14.41
N LEU A 171 -8.46 -1.21 14.00
CA LEU A 171 -9.31 -1.53 12.84
C LEU A 171 -10.77 -1.12 13.05
N VAL A 172 -11.32 -1.39 14.24
CA VAL A 172 -12.68 -0.95 14.63
C VAL A 172 -12.78 0.57 14.60
N ARG A 173 -11.82 1.28 15.21
CA ARG A 173 -11.76 2.75 15.16
C ARG A 173 -11.67 3.29 13.72
N TYR A 174 -11.10 2.50 12.81
CA TYR A 174 -10.93 2.88 11.40
C TYR A 174 -12.13 2.57 10.52
N GLY A 175 -13.17 1.94 11.07
CA GLY A 175 -14.47 1.69 10.43
C GLY A 175 -14.71 0.23 10.04
N ILE A 176 -13.84 -0.70 10.43
CA ILE A 176 -14.03 -2.14 10.18
C ILE A 176 -14.82 -2.74 11.34
N ASN A 177 -16.14 -2.84 11.18
CA ASN A 177 -17.05 -3.32 12.23
C ASN A 177 -17.51 -4.78 12.04
N ASN A 178 -17.21 -5.39 10.91
CA ASN A 178 -17.56 -6.78 10.65
C ASN A 178 -16.53 -7.71 11.32
N ASP A 179 -17.00 -8.59 12.22
CA ASP A 179 -16.12 -9.50 12.97
C ASP A 179 -15.38 -10.48 12.04
N ASN A 180 -16.03 -10.98 10.99
CA ASN A 180 -15.41 -11.88 10.02
C ASN A 180 -14.21 -11.22 9.30
N ASP A 181 -14.37 -9.96 8.86
CA ASP A 181 -13.30 -9.22 8.19
C ASP A 181 -12.12 -8.93 9.14
N LEU A 182 -12.43 -8.62 10.41
CA LEU A 182 -11.41 -8.42 11.44
C LEU A 182 -10.61 -9.70 11.69
N GLU A 183 -11.28 -10.84 11.78
CA GLU A 183 -10.62 -12.13 11.99
C GLU A 183 -9.75 -12.53 10.80
N GLU A 184 -10.23 -12.33 9.56
CA GLU A 184 -9.45 -12.62 8.36
C GLU A 184 -8.17 -11.78 8.28
N ILE A 185 -8.27 -10.47 8.55
CA ILE A 185 -7.10 -9.57 8.58
C ILE A 185 -6.10 -10.03 9.66
N VAL A 186 -6.60 -10.37 10.86
CA VAL A 186 -5.74 -10.85 11.96
C VAL A 186 -5.11 -12.19 11.62
N GLN A 187 -5.83 -13.10 10.97
CA GLN A 187 -5.32 -14.41 10.56
C GLN A 187 -4.19 -14.28 9.54
N LYS A 188 -4.30 -13.37 8.56
CA LYS A 188 -3.21 -13.08 7.61
C LYS A 188 -1.94 -12.58 8.30
N VAL A 189 -2.08 -11.84 9.40
CA VAL A 189 -0.94 -11.38 10.20
C VAL A 189 -0.33 -12.51 11.02
N THR A 190 -1.15 -13.33 11.69
CA THR A 190 -0.67 -14.31 12.68
C THR A 190 -0.24 -15.63 12.04
N ALA A 191 -1.01 -16.14 11.07
CA ALA A 191 -0.75 -17.42 10.42
C ALA A 191 0.25 -17.28 9.26
N GLU A 192 -0.02 -16.36 8.33
CA GLU A 192 0.78 -16.20 7.10
C GLU A 192 1.98 -15.26 7.28
N LYS A 193 2.00 -14.45 8.35
CA LYS A 193 2.96 -13.33 8.54
C LYS A 193 3.00 -12.37 7.35
N SER A 194 1.90 -12.28 6.60
CA SER A 194 1.76 -11.45 5.41
C SER A 194 1.19 -10.08 5.78
N TYR A 195 2.09 -9.15 6.15
CA TYR A 195 1.69 -7.79 6.54
C TYR A 195 1.13 -6.96 5.38
N THR A 196 1.68 -7.16 4.18
CA THR A 196 1.20 -6.50 2.96
C THR A 196 -0.16 -7.04 2.55
N GLY A 197 -0.37 -8.37 2.66
CA GLY A 197 -1.66 -9.01 2.39
C GLY A 197 -2.74 -8.56 3.37
N ALA A 198 -2.41 -8.41 4.66
CA ALA A 198 -3.34 -7.84 5.65
C ALA A 198 -3.72 -6.39 5.33
N CYS A 199 -2.76 -5.57 4.88
CA CYS A 199 -3.01 -4.21 4.44
C CYS A 199 -3.87 -4.15 3.15
N ALA A 200 -3.64 -5.08 2.22
CA ALA A 200 -4.45 -5.23 1.01
C ALA A 200 -5.90 -5.62 1.36
N LYS A 201 -6.10 -6.60 2.24
CA LYS A 201 -7.45 -6.96 2.71
C LYS A 201 -8.16 -5.80 3.40
N TYR A 202 -7.45 -5.05 4.25
CA TYR A 202 -7.99 -3.83 4.85
C TYR A 202 -8.45 -2.80 3.79
N PHE A 203 -7.73 -2.68 2.67
CA PHE A 203 -8.18 -1.85 1.56
C PHE A 203 -9.46 -2.40 0.93
N SER A 204 -9.51 -3.70 0.62
CA SER A 204 -10.67 -4.34 0.00
C SER A 204 -11.94 -4.11 0.80
N VAL A 205 -11.86 -4.28 2.12
CA VAL A 205 -13.01 -4.05 3.01
C VAL A 205 -13.40 -2.58 3.05
N LYS A 206 -12.43 -1.65 3.03
CA LYS A 206 -12.71 -0.22 3.14
C LYS A 206 -13.28 0.40 1.87
N PHE A 207 -12.81 -0.02 0.70
CA PHE A 207 -13.18 0.59 -0.58
C PHE A 207 -14.09 -0.29 -1.45
N GLY A 208 -14.34 -1.55 -1.04
CA GLY A 208 -15.12 -2.50 -1.83
C GLY A 208 -14.44 -2.90 -3.15
N GLN A 209 -13.12 -2.72 -3.25
CA GLN A 209 -12.32 -3.03 -4.43
C GLN A 209 -11.05 -3.76 -4.03
N ASP A 210 -10.73 -4.84 -4.72
CA ASP A 210 -9.46 -5.52 -4.49
C ASP A 210 -8.30 -4.77 -5.13
N ILE A 211 -7.22 -4.61 -4.36
CA ILE A 211 -5.94 -4.22 -4.92
C ILE A 211 -5.26 -5.50 -5.41
N PRO A 212 -4.70 -5.53 -6.64
CA PRO A 212 -3.78 -6.58 -7.03
C PRO A 212 -2.65 -6.69 -5.98
N ASP A 213 -2.41 -7.89 -5.46
CA ASP A 213 -1.52 -8.18 -4.32
C ASP A 213 -0.10 -7.54 -4.47
N GLN A 214 0.31 -7.27 -5.72
CA GLN A 214 1.57 -6.60 -6.05
C GLN A 214 1.60 -5.07 -5.87
N SER A 215 0.49 -4.41 -5.53
CA SER A 215 0.44 -2.93 -5.48
C SER A 215 0.52 -2.34 -4.07
N VAL A 216 0.61 -3.17 -3.02
CA VAL A 216 0.66 -2.72 -1.61
C VAL A 216 2.09 -2.74 -1.04
N TYR A 217 3.11 -2.75 -1.90
CA TYR A 217 4.51 -2.71 -1.45
C TYR A 217 4.99 -1.31 -1.03
N HIS A 218 4.17 -0.27 -1.21
CA HIS A 218 4.53 1.09 -0.85
C HIS A 218 3.31 1.90 -0.32
N PRO A 219 3.44 2.66 0.79
CA PRO A 219 2.34 3.48 1.32
C PRO A 219 1.76 4.48 0.31
N ASN A 220 2.60 5.14 -0.48
CA ASN A 220 2.13 6.03 -1.55
C ASN A 220 1.40 5.29 -2.69
N GLN A 221 1.70 4.02 -2.97
CA GLN A 221 0.92 3.24 -3.95
C GLN A 221 -0.49 2.96 -3.41
N TYR A 222 -0.60 2.59 -2.12
CA TYR A 222 -1.89 2.47 -1.44
C TYR A 222 -2.70 3.77 -1.55
N PHE A 223 -2.07 4.91 -1.28
CA PHE A 223 -2.74 6.22 -1.36
C PHE A 223 -3.24 6.53 -2.78
N LEU A 224 -2.44 6.26 -3.81
CA LEU A 224 -2.86 6.46 -5.20
C LEU A 224 -3.99 5.50 -5.60
N ALA A 225 -3.96 4.24 -5.15
CA ALA A 225 -5.04 3.30 -5.35
C ALA A 225 -6.34 3.77 -4.66
N ALA A 226 -6.23 4.28 -3.43
CA ALA A 226 -7.37 4.83 -2.69
C ALA A 226 -8.01 6.02 -3.42
N ARG A 227 -7.19 6.96 -3.93
CA ARG A 227 -7.70 8.08 -4.74
C ARG A 227 -8.45 7.60 -5.97
N ARG A 228 -7.91 6.60 -6.68
CA ARG A 228 -8.58 6.01 -7.85
C ARG A 228 -9.90 5.35 -7.48
N ALA A 229 -9.94 4.60 -6.39
CA ALA A 229 -11.15 3.92 -5.92
C ALA A 229 -12.26 4.91 -5.53
N VAL A 230 -11.91 6.04 -4.91
CA VAL A 230 -12.86 7.09 -4.54
C VAL A 230 -13.36 7.87 -5.76
N ASN A 231 -12.48 8.17 -6.73
CA ASN A 231 -12.86 8.91 -7.93
C ASN A 231 -13.65 8.06 -8.94
N ASN A 232 -13.39 6.75 -8.97
CA ASN A 232 -14.10 5.77 -9.79
C ASN A 232 -14.77 4.71 -8.89
N PRO A 233 -15.87 5.04 -8.21
CA PRO A 233 -16.63 4.04 -7.48
C PRO A 233 -17.17 3.02 -8.49
N ILE A 234 -16.74 1.76 -8.38
CA ILE A 234 -17.31 0.67 -9.19
C ILE A 234 -18.80 0.62 -8.87
N GLN A 235 -19.65 0.87 -9.88
CA GLN A 235 -21.07 0.53 -9.80
C GLN A 235 -21.15 -0.99 -9.64
N GLN A 236 -21.48 -1.46 -8.45
CA GLN A 236 -21.76 -2.87 -8.22
C GLN A 236 -23.08 -3.23 -8.92
N ASN A 237 -22.99 -3.64 -10.18
CA ASN A 237 -24.02 -4.46 -10.80
C ASN A 237 -23.73 -5.92 -10.45
N GLN A 238 -24.74 -6.54 -9.84
CA GLN A 238 -24.82 -7.95 -9.49
C GLN A 238 -24.29 -8.83 -10.63
N SER A 239 -23.22 -9.58 -10.38
CA SER A 239 -23.08 -10.92 -10.94
C SER A 239 -23.51 -11.88 -9.83
N ASN A 240 -24.81 -12.16 -9.81
CA ASN A 240 -25.35 -13.26 -9.04
C ASN A 240 -24.65 -14.55 -9.42
N VAL A 241 -24.34 -15.30 -8.37
CA VAL A 241 -24.07 -16.72 -8.32
C VAL A 241 -25.06 -17.49 -9.20
N GLU A 242 -24.55 -18.30 -10.13
CA GLU A 242 -25.24 -19.51 -10.56
C GLU A 242 -24.23 -20.67 -10.49
N GLU A 243 -24.19 -21.33 -9.32
CA GLU A 243 -23.81 -22.74 -9.24
C GLU A 243 -25.08 -23.54 -8.88
N GLY A 244 -25.51 -24.37 -9.85
CA GLY A 244 -26.14 -25.69 -9.67
C GLY A 244 -27.55 -25.77 -9.08
N GLU A 245 -28.48 -26.40 -9.82
CA GLU A 245 -28.90 -27.80 -9.60
C GLU A 245 -30.32 -28.07 -10.16
N THR A 246 -30.47 -29.00 -11.12
CA THR A 246 -31.72 -29.77 -11.31
C THR A 246 -31.43 -31.18 -11.83
N VAL A 247 -31.39 -32.13 -10.88
CA VAL A 247 -32.09 -33.43 -10.80
C VAL A 247 -32.49 -34.21 -12.09
N LYS A 248 -31.82 -35.37 -12.23
CA LYS A 248 -32.22 -36.77 -12.60
C LYS A 248 -33.51 -37.11 -13.38
N GLN A 249 -33.31 -38.01 -14.38
CA GLN A 249 -34.08 -39.23 -14.79
C GLN A 249 -35.54 -39.03 -15.27
N ASP A 250 -36.06 -39.63 -16.36
CA ASP A 250 -36.03 -41.05 -16.75
C ASP A 250 -36.60 -41.30 -18.19
N SER A 251 -36.11 -42.37 -18.84
CA SER A 251 -36.80 -43.37 -19.70
C SER A 251 -37.76 -43.04 -20.87
N ASN A 252 -37.51 -43.78 -21.96
CA ASN A 252 -38.44 -44.49 -22.87
C ASN A 252 -38.77 -43.94 -24.28
N GLU A 253 -38.23 -44.70 -25.24
CA GLU A 253 -38.76 -45.13 -26.53
C GLU A 253 -40.23 -44.83 -26.83
N THR A 254 -40.49 -44.34 -28.05
CA THR A 254 -41.57 -44.84 -28.93
C THR A 254 -41.17 -44.64 -30.39
N ASN A 255 -41.15 -45.76 -31.13
CA ASN A 255 -41.32 -45.81 -32.58
C ASN A 255 -42.74 -45.33 -32.94
N ASP A 256 -42.92 -44.75 -34.13
CA ASP A 256 -43.86 -45.28 -35.14
C ASP A 256 -43.83 -44.42 -36.43
N LEU A 257 -43.44 -45.05 -37.56
CA LEU A 257 -44.24 -45.35 -38.77
C LEU A 257 -44.58 -44.13 -39.64
N ILE A 258 -43.88 -43.91 -40.75
CA ILE A 258 -44.22 -44.43 -42.09
C ILE A 258 -45.73 -44.43 -42.36
N ASN A 259 -46.19 -43.44 -43.13
CA ASN A 259 -47.44 -43.50 -43.87
C ASN A 259 -47.11 -43.25 -45.35
N ASP A 260 -46.96 -44.36 -46.08
CA ASP A 260 -47.29 -44.43 -47.50
C ASP A 260 -48.74 -44.95 -47.59
N ASP A 261 -49.61 -44.20 -48.25
CA ASP A 261 -50.67 -44.68 -49.15
C ASP A 261 -51.46 -43.43 -49.63
N VAL A 262 -51.38 -43.03 -50.91
CA VAL A 262 -52.03 -43.63 -52.10
C VAL A 262 -53.49 -43.17 -52.24
N ASP A 263 -53.75 -42.37 -53.28
CA ASP A 263 -54.80 -42.57 -54.30
C ASP A 263 -55.05 -41.25 -55.08
N LEU A 264 -54.70 -41.20 -56.37
CA LEU A 264 -55.54 -41.54 -57.53
C LEU A 264 -56.65 -40.49 -57.78
N PHE A 265 -56.37 -39.51 -58.64
CA PHE A 265 -57.07 -39.18 -59.89
C PHE A 265 -56.51 -37.88 -60.49
#